data_AF-A0AAN7Z4K6-F1
#
_entry.id   AF-A0AAN7Z4K6-F1
#
_cell.length_a   1.000
_cell.length_b   1.000
_cell.length_c   1.000
_cell.angle_alpha   90.00
_cell.angle_beta   90.00
_cell.angle_gamma   90.00
#
_symmetry.space_group_name_H-M   'P 1'
#
loop_
_entity.id
_entity.type
_entity.pdbx_description
1 polymer ?
#
loop_
_entity_poly.entity_id
_entity_poly.type
_entity_poly.pdbx_seq_one_letter_code
_entity_poly.pdbx_strand_id
1 'polypeptide(L)'
;MNDSYMHGCVYTLPFGGVGESGTGAYHGRSSFDCFTHRRTVVATPGWMDKLLRVRYAPYLQSELKQYLWMNSQKPDFDRNGKKIRGLGYWIWMIFGLGGPTVKGALLRWVIVLAAGYAYQTQFHRLQMFLK
;
A
#
# COMPACT_ATOMS: atom_id res chain seq x y z
N MET A 1 -31.66 -25.20 15.21
CA MET A 1 -32.55 -24.02 15.13
C MET A 1 -33.84 -24.43 15.77
N ASN A 2 -34.05 -24.04 17.04
CA ASN A 2 -35.07 -24.64 17.91
C ASN A 2 -35.94 -23.58 18.63
N ASP A 3 -35.78 -22.29 18.31
CA ASP A 3 -36.51 -21.16 18.89
C ASP A 3 -36.78 -20.12 17.79
N SER A 4 -37.92 -19.43 17.85
CA SER A 4 -38.43 -18.52 16.82
C SER A 4 -38.23 -17.04 17.11
N TYR A 5 -38.08 -16.62 18.38
CA TYR A 5 -38.04 -15.18 18.74
C TYR A 5 -36.71 -14.72 19.33
N MET A 6 -35.93 -15.62 19.93
CA MET A 6 -34.73 -15.24 20.69
C MET A 6 -33.69 -14.44 19.91
N HIS A 7 -33.63 -14.58 18.59
CA HIS A 7 -32.75 -13.80 17.72
C HIS A 7 -33.04 -12.28 17.76
N GLY A 8 -34.27 -11.87 18.09
CA GLY A 8 -34.66 -10.47 18.26
C GLY A 8 -34.28 -9.87 19.61
N CYS A 9 -33.99 -10.68 20.63
CA CYS A 9 -33.64 -10.19 21.98
C CYS A 9 -32.14 -9.99 22.20
N VAL A 10 -31.30 -10.50 21.29
CA VAL A 10 -29.84 -10.41 21.43
C VAL A 10 -29.35 -9.04 20.97
N TYR A 11 -29.00 -8.18 21.93
CA TYR A 11 -28.57 -6.79 21.68
C TYR A 11 -27.28 -6.65 20.85
N THR A 12 -26.44 -7.70 20.80
CA THR A 12 -25.18 -7.67 20.03
C THR A 12 -25.36 -7.98 18.56
N LEU A 13 -26.54 -8.50 18.15
CA LEU A 13 -26.83 -8.87 16.77
C LEU A 13 -27.63 -7.77 16.07
N PRO A 14 -27.30 -7.42 14.81
CA PRO A 14 -28.10 -6.50 14.02
C PRO A 14 -29.47 -7.11 13.74
N PHE A 15 -30.53 -6.40 14.12
CA PHE A 15 -31.91 -6.76 13.82
C PHE A 15 -32.47 -5.85 12.72
N GLY A 16 -32.96 -6.46 11.64
CA GLY A 16 -33.42 -5.75 10.45
C GLY A 16 -33.97 -6.69 9.37
N GLY A 17 -34.69 -6.13 8.41
CA GLY A 17 -35.27 -6.85 7.28
C GLY A 17 -34.43 -6.73 6.01
N VAL A 18 -34.83 -7.48 4.98
CA VAL A 18 -34.30 -7.41 3.61
C VAL A 18 -35.47 -7.47 2.62
N GLY A 19 -35.46 -6.62 1.59
CA GLY A 19 -36.51 -6.56 0.55
C GLY A 19 -37.83 -6.01 1.10
N GLU A 20 -38.94 -6.70 0.85
CA GLU A 20 -40.27 -6.31 1.33
C GLU A 20 -40.37 -6.23 2.86
N SER A 21 -39.49 -6.94 3.57
CA SER A 21 -39.44 -6.91 5.04
C SER A 21 -38.68 -5.70 5.62
N GLY A 22 -38.08 -4.86 4.77
CA GLY A 22 -37.39 -3.62 5.16
C GLY A 22 -35.94 -3.54 4.71
N THR A 23 -35.24 -2.48 5.12
CA THR A 23 -33.81 -2.27 4.83
C THR A 23 -33.14 -1.57 6.00
N GLY A 24 -31.87 -1.90 6.24
CA GLY A 24 -31.12 -1.43 7.39
C GLY A 24 -31.32 -2.33 8.60
N ALA A 25 -30.52 -2.10 9.63
CA ALA A 25 -30.57 -2.86 10.87
C ALA A 25 -30.18 -1.98 12.05
N TYR A 26 -30.70 -2.31 13.22
CA TYR A 26 -30.42 -1.65 14.49
C TYR A 26 -30.10 -2.71 15.57
N HIS A 27 -30.05 -2.30 16.83
CA HIS A 27 -29.43 -2.96 18.00
C HIS A 27 -27.94 -2.70 18.17
N GLY A 28 -27.53 -2.58 19.43
CA GLY A 28 -26.14 -2.43 19.81
C GLY A 28 -25.38 -1.38 19.00
N ARG A 29 -24.27 -1.82 18.42
CA ARG A 29 -23.44 -0.98 17.57
C ARG A 29 -24.12 -0.59 16.27
N SER A 30 -24.97 -1.46 15.72
CA SER A 30 -25.71 -1.21 14.49
C SER A 30 -26.70 -0.06 14.62
N SER A 31 -27.33 0.13 15.79
CA SER A 31 -28.12 1.34 16.07
C SER A 31 -27.28 2.62 15.98
N PHE A 32 -26.12 2.64 16.66
CA PHE A 32 -25.22 3.80 16.61
C PHE A 32 -24.81 4.08 15.16
N ASP A 33 -24.39 3.06 14.44
CA ASP A 33 -23.98 3.16 13.05
C ASP A 33 -25.11 3.58 12.10
N CYS A 34 -26.37 3.24 12.41
CA CYS A 34 -27.56 3.61 11.65
C CYS A 34 -27.96 5.08 11.86
N PHE A 35 -27.86 5.58 13.10
CA PHE A 35 -28.24 6.94 13.47
C PHE A 35 -27.08 7.94 13.49
N THR A 36 -25.87 7.51 13.13
CA THR A 36 -24.70 8.39 13.02
C THR A 36 -24.25 8.58 11.59
N HIS A 37 -23.91 9.81 11.26
CA HIS A 37 -23.30 10.12 9.98
C HIS A 37 -21.79 9.84 10.04
N ARG A 38 -21.34 8.85 9.27
CA ARG A 38 -19.91 8.54 9.10
C ARG A 38 -19.25 9.56 8.18
N ARG A 39 -18.86 10.70 8.74
CA ARG A 39 -18.13 11.74 8.02
C ARG A 39 -16.74 11.23 7.61
N THR A 40 -16.51 11.14 6.30
CA THR A 40 -15.17 10.89 5.76
C THR A 40 -14.31 12.15 5.88
N VAL A 41 -13.08 11.98 6.38
CA VAL A 41 -12.08 13.05 6.50
C VAL A 41 -10.79 12.54 5.89
N VAL A 42 -10.21 13.32 4.97
CA VAL A 42 -8.94 12.99 4.32
C VAL A 42 -7.90 14.04 4.70
N ALA A 43 -6.82 13.60 5.33
CA ALA A 43 -5.66 14.42 5.64
C ALA A 43 -4.57 14.14 4.59
N THR A 44 -4.55 14.92 3.52
CA THR A 44 -3.55 14.75 2.46
C THR A 44 -2.25 15.45 2.85
N PRO A 45 -1.12 14.75 2.94
CA PRO A 45 0.15 15.39 3.26
C PRO A 45 0.64 16.23 2.07
N GLY A 46 1.31 17.36 2.34
CA GLY A 46 1.69 18.34 1.30
C GLY A 46 2.58 17.78 0.18
N TRP A 47 3.39 16.75 0.46
CA TRP A 47 4.23 16.11 -0.54
C TRP A 47 3.42 15.31 -1.58
N MET A 48 2.22 14.85 -1.23
CA MET A 48 1.34 14.10 -2.15
C MET A 48 0.91 14.98 -3.33
N ASP A 49 0.78 16.29 -3.10
CA ASP A 49 0.35 17.21 -4.14
C ASP A 49 1.35 17.28 -5.30
N LYS A 50 2.65 17.22 -4.98
CA LYS A 50 3.72 17.17 -5.98
C LYS A 50 3.67 15.91 -6.85
N LEU A 51 3.23 14.78 -6.30
CA LEU A 51 3.05 13.53 -7.07
C LEU A 51 1.83 13.59 -7.99
N LEU A 52 0.86 14.43 -7.65
CA LEU A 52 -0.38 14.60 -8.41
C LEU A 52 -0.41 15.93 -9.18
N ARG A 53 0.77 16.47 -9.52
CA ARG A 53 0.94 17.74 -10.26
C ARG A 53 0.13 17.77 -11.56
N VAL A 54 -0.03 16.62 -12.21
CA VAL A 54 -0.83 16.41 -13.43
C VAL A 54 -2.29 16.88 -13.33
N ARG A 55 -2.84 17.05 -12.13
CA ARG A 55 -4.20 17.58 -11.90
C ARG A 55 -4.34 19.06 -12.23
N TYR A 56 -3.22 19.81 -12.25
CA TYR A 56 -3.21 21.25 -12.46
C TYR A 56 -2.66 21.61 -13.84
N ALA A 57 -3.21 22.66 -14.44
CA ALA A 57 -2.66 23.23 -15.67
C ALA A 57 -1.35 24.00 -15.39
N PRO A 58 -0.44 24.13 -16.36
CA PRO A 58 -0.47 23.54 -17.70
C PRO A 58 -0.06 22.06 -17.72
N TYR A 59 -0.79 21.24 -18.48
CA TYR A 59 -0.55 19.80 -18.56
C TYR A 59 0.70 19.46 -19.38
N LEU A 60 1.83 19.19 -18.71
CA LEU A 60 3.06 18.78 -19.40
C LEU A 60 3.08 17.27 -19.66
N GLN A 61 3.58 16.88 -20.85
CA GLN A 61 3.72 15.47 -21.21
C GLN A 61 4.68 14.69 -20.29
N SER A 62 5.66 15.37 -19.68
CA SER A 62 6.55 14.76 -18.70
C SER A 62 5.82 14.32 -17.43
N GLU A 63 4.85 15.11 -16.97
CA GLU A 63 4.04 14.81 -15.79
C GLU A 63 3.05 13.69 -16.08
N LEU A 64 2.43 13.72 -17.26
CA LEU A 64 1.54 12.66 -17.68
C LEU A 64 2.31 11.34 -17.75
N LYS A 65 3.52 11.34 -18.32
CA LYS A 65 4.37 10.15 -18.36
C LYS A 65 4.73 9.65 -16.95
N GLN A 66 5.03 10.54 -16.02
CA GLN A 66 5.30 10.18 -14.62
C GLN A 66 4.06 9.57 -13.95
N TYR A 67 2.90 10.20 -14.11
CA TYR A 67 1.62 9.73 -13.57
C TYR A 67 1.26 8.35 -14.13
N LEU A 68 1.39 8.17 -15.45
CA LEU A 68 1.15 6.89 -16.10
C LEU A 68 2.16 5.83 -15.64
N TRP A 69 3.43 6.17 -15.47
CA TRP A 69 4.40 5.20 -14.96
C TRP A 69 4.04 4.69 -13.55
N MET A 70 3.44 5.53 -12.72
CA MET A 70 3.00 5.17 -11.37
C MET A 70 1.66 4.43 -11.33
N ASN A 71 0.70 4.81 -12.17
CA ASN A 71 -0.68 4.30 -12.11
C ASN A 71 -1.01 3.26 -13.18
N SER A 72 -0.23 3.17 -14.27
CA SER A 72 -0.47 2.17 -15.30
C SER A 72 -0.09 0.79 -14.78
N GLN A 73 -1.12 -0.01 -14.51
CA GLN A 73 -0.95 -1.43 -14.28
C GLN A 73 -0.53 -2.07 -15.61
N LYS A 74 0.75 -2.36 -15.76
CA LYS A 74 1.25 -3.10 -16.93
C LYS A 74 1.06 -4.59 -16.66
N PRO A 75 0.35 -5.32 -17.53
CA PRO A 75 0.24 -6.77 -17.39
C PRO A 75 1.63 -7.41 -17.40
N ASP A 76 1.80 -8.50 -16.65
CA ASP A 76 3.09 -9.17 -16.49
C ASP A 76 3.48 -10.08 -17.67
N PHE A 77 2.86 -9.89 -18.84
CA PHE A 77 3.12 -10.69 -20.02
C PHE A 77 3.30 -9.80 -21.27
N ASP A 78 4.18 -10.25 -22.14
CA ASP A 78 4.40 -9.65 -23.46
C ASP A 78 3.25 -9.99 -24.43
N ARG A 79 3.17 -9.33 -25.59
CA ARG A 79 2.22 -9.62 -26.69
C ARG A 79 2.20 -11.10 -27.08
N ASN A 80 3.32 -11.81 -26.89
CA ASN A 80 3.47 -13.23 -27.16
C ASN A 80 3.10 -14.14 -25.97
N GLY A 81 2.51 -13.59 -24.90
CA GLY A 81 2.10 -14.33 -23.69
C GLY A 81 3.25 -14.74 -22.77
N LYS A 82 4.50 -14.35 -23.07
CA LYS A 82 5.67 -14.65 -22.24
C LYS A 82 5.69 -13.76 -21.00
N LYS A 83 5.84 -14.35 -19.80
CA LYS A 83 5.95 -13.61 -18.54
C LYS A 83 7.23 -12.77 -18.47
N ILE A 84 7.09 -11.50 -18.07
CA ILE A 84 8.19 -10.52 -18.03
C ILE A 84 8.91 -10.57 -16.67
N ARG A 85 8.18 -10.65 -15.55
CA ARG A 85 8.74 -10.69 -14.19
C ARG A 85 8.91 -12.14 -13.67
N GLY A 86 9.63 -12.96 -14.42
CA GLY A 86 9.98 -14.33 -14.03
C GLY A 86 11.09 -14.41 -12.96
N LEU A 87 11.59 -15.62 -12.68
CA LEU A 87 12.65 -15.86 -11.68
C LEU A 87 13.91 -15.01 -11.94
N GLY A 88 14.35 -14.90 -13.18
CA GLY A 88 15.52 -14.10 -13.55
C GLY A 88 15.38 -12.62 -13.25
N TYR A 89 14.16 -12.06 -13.34
CA TYR A 89 13.87 -10.68 -12.96
C TYR A 89 14.06 -10.48 -11.45
N TRP A 90 13.58 -11.42 -10.62
CA TRP A 90 13.72 -11.35 -9.17
C TRP A 90 15.17 -11.53 -8.70
N ILE A 91 15.89 -12.47 -9.31
CA ILE A 91 17.34 -12.63 -9.08
C ILE A 91 18.04 -11.31 -9.43
N TRP A 92 17.75 -10.72 -10.58
CA TRP A 92 18.34 -9.45 -10.98
C TRP A 92 17.90 -8.27 -10.10
N MET A 93 16.68 -8.27 -9.57
CA MET A 93 16.22 -7.24 -8.64
C MET A 93 16.99 -7.28 -7.32
N ILE A 94 17.21 -8.48 -6.77
CA ILE A 94 17.92 -8.70 -5.50
C ILE A 94 19.42 -8.41 -5.68
N PHE A 95 20.06 -9.02 -6.67
CA PHE A 95 21.51 -8.89 -6.86
C PHE A 95 21.91 -7.66 -7.65
N GLY A 96 21.04 -7.15 -8.52
CA GLY A 96 21.28 -5.92 -9.27
C GLY A 96 20.91 -4.65 -8.50
N LEU A 97 20.30 -4.77 -7.32
CA LEU A 97 19.72 -3.66 -6.54
C LEU A 97 18.82 -2.74 -7.39
N GLY A 98 18.16 -3.29 -8.42
CA GLY A 98 17.35 -2.53 -9.38
C GLY A 98 18.15 -1.66 -10.37
N GLY A 99 19.44 -1.94 -10.58
CA GLY A 99 20.27 -1.28 -11.59
C GLY A 99 20.06 -1.89 -12.99
N PRO A 100 20.07 -1.08 -14.07
CA PRO A 100 19.96 -1.61 -15.43
C PRO A 100 21.27 -2.23 -15.94
N THR A 101 22.40 -1.95 -15.28
CA THR A 101 23.74 -2.38 -15.71
C THR A 101 24.48 -3.11 -14.60
N VAL A 102 25.33 -4.06 -14.99
CA VAL A 102 26.19 -4.83 -14.06
C VAL A 102 27.17 -3.90 -13.33
N LYS A 103 27.75 -2.92 -14.03
CA LYS A 103 28.65 -1.92 -13.42
C LYS A 103 27.93 -1.09 -12.36
N GLY A 104 26.67 -0.70 -12.61
CA GLY A 104 25.85 0.05 -11.65
C GLY A 104 25.44 -0.79 -10.44
N ALA A 105 25.19 -2.09 -10.64
CA ALA A 105 24.90 -3.02 -9.55
C ALA A 105 26.10 -3.20 -8.62
N LEU A 106 27.32 -3.35 -9.18
CA LEU A 106 28.54 -3.47 -8.39
C LEU A 106 28.79 -2.22 -7.53
N LEU A 107 28.67 -1.03 -8.10
CA LEU A 107 28.77 0.22 -7.35
C LEU A 107 27.70 0.31 -6.24
N ARG A 108 26.48 -0.17 -6.54
CA ARG A 108 25.40 -0.56 -5.62
C ARG A 108 25.94 -1.21 -4.33
N TRP A 109 26.52 -2.39 -4.54
CA TRP A 109 27.03 -3.24 -3.49
C TRP A 109 28.22 -2.64 -2.74
N VAL A 110 29.13 -1.95 -3.44
CA VAL A 110 30.25 -1.26 -2.76
C VAL A 110 29.72 -0.22 -1.77
N ILE A 111 28.70 0.57 -2.14
CA ILE A 111 28.09 1.56 -1.24
C ILE A 111 27.42 0.87 -0.05
N VAL A 112 26.66 -0.20 -0.27
CA VAL A 112 26.00 -0.94 0.81
C VAL A 112 27.02 -1.54 1.78
N LEU A 113 28.10 -2.14 1.27
CA LEU A 113 29.16 -2.72 2.09
C LEU A 113 29.93 -1.64 2.85
N ALA A 114 30.23 -0.50 2.23
CA ALA A 114 30.90 0.62 2.89
C ALA A 114 30.03 1.24 3.99
N ALA A 115 28.74 1.45 3.73
CA ALA A 115 27.79 1.94 4.72
C ALA A 115 27.60 0.94 5.87
N GLY A 116 27.51 -0.36 5.57
CA GLY A 116 27.45 -1.42 6.56
C GLY A 116 28.69 -1.45 7.45
N TYR A 117 29.88 -1.32 6.87
CA TYR A 117 31.14 -1.23 7.60
C TYR A 117 31.21 0.02 8.49
N ALA A 118 30.80 1.18 7.97
CA ALA A 118 30.73 2.42 8.74
C ALA A 118 29.75 2.32 9.92
N TYR A 119 28.59 1.68 9.72
CA TYR A 119 27.61 1.45 10.77
C TYR A 119 28.14 0.49 11.85
N GLN A 120 28.77 -0.62 11.43
CA GLN A 120 29.34 -1.59 12.36
C GLN A 120 30.47 -0.99 13.22
N THR A 121 31.33 -0.17 12.62
CA THR A 121 32.40 0.52 13.35
C THR A 121 31.87 1.57 14.32
N GLN A 122 30.82 2.32 13.95
CA GLN A 122 30.11 3.24 14.84
C GLN A 122 29.45 2.50 16.02
N PHE A 123 28.78 1.39 15.75
CA PHE A 123 28.12 0.57 16.77
C PHE A 123 29.13 -0.02 17.78
N HIS A 124 30.25 -0.55 17.30
CA HIS A 124 31.33 -1.03 18.19
C HIS A 124 31.94 0.09 19.04
N ARG A 125 32.10 1.31 18.49
CA ARG A 125 32.55 2.48 19.27
C ARG A 125 31.55 2.84 20.37
N LEU A 126 30.26 2.89 20.05
CA LEU A 126 29.20 3.19 21.03
C LEU A 126 29.15 2.14 22.16
N GLN A 127 29.33 0.86 21.84
CA GLN A 127 29.37 -0.21 22.86
C GLN A 127 30.60 -0.16 23.77
N MET A 128 31.74 0.37 23.31
CA MET A 128 32.92 0.59 24.16
C MET A 128 32.73 1.77 25.12
N PHE A 129 31.94 2.79 24.76
CA PHE A 129 31.65 3.95 25.63
C PHE A 129 30.57 3.69 26.68
N LEU A 130 29.74 2.66 26.49
CA LEU A 130 28.64 2.28 27.40
C LEU A 130 29.03 1.19 28.42
N LYS A 131 30.28 0.72 28.40
CA LYS A 131 30.88 -0.16 29.42
C LYS A 131 31.79 0.65 30.34
#